data_AF-A0A1G2DE66-F1
#
_entry.id   AF-A0A1G2DE66-F1
#
_cell.length_a   1.000
_cell.length_b   1.000
_cell.length_c   1.000
_cell.angle_alpha   90.00
_cell.angle_beta   90.00
_cell.angle_gamma   90.00
#
_symmetry.space_group_name_H-M   'P 1'
#
loop_
_entity.id
_entity.type
_entity.pdbx_description
1 polymer ?
#
loop_
_entity_poly.entity_id
_entity_poly.type
_entity_poly.pdbx_seq_one_letter_code
_entity_poly.pdbx_strand_id
1 'polypeptide(L)'
;MKQRSAFKHRENIMSLVLSEEDRRTIRMFSEKKVRVLRKVRPQLVDETNGAILVTCADGDQMENVFLYHRKICLHHREEHRPHLLSLNGGAKLIASDSPLRHGDEDTVLLGHLKDARRMKGIETIVLYAHAPCGAAYAHKLSFYRVLELLFAGRERVEREMPGVKVTCFCHVDYGNGKKHTYFASRTSWLLWRAAPTKPVRRAGIDYSPTR
;
A
#
# COMPACT_ATOMS: atom_id res chain seq x y z
N MET A 1 -19.81 34.81 36.43
CA MET A 1 -20.13 33.36 36.35
C MET A 1 -19.64 32.86 35.00
N LYS A 2 -18.38 32.40 34.86
CA LYS A 2 -17.89 31.01 35.01
C LYS A 2 -18.74 29.96 34.28
N GLN A 3 -18.25 29.51 33.12
CA GLN A 3 -18.38 28.17 32.51
C GLN A 3 -17.83 28.30 31.05
N ARG A 4 -16.90 27.54 30.48
CA ARG A 4 -16.20 26.27 30.76
C ARG A 4 -14.80 26.39 30.10
N SER A 5 -13.68 26.32 30.80
CA SER A 5 -12.93 25.10 31.15
C SER A 5 -12.87 24.01 30.06
N ALA A 6 -11.63 23.68 29.70
CA ALA A 6 -11.14 22.41 29.15
C ALA A 6 -11.18 22.18 27.62
N PHE A 7 -10.36 22.92 26.87
CA PHE A 7 -9.58 22.31 25.77
C PHE A 7 -8.29 21.72 26.36
N LYS A 8 -8.43 20.62 27.10
CA LYS A 8 -7.31 19.79 27.57
C LYS A 8 -7.59 18.34 27.25
N HIS A 9 -7.63 18.01 25.96
CA HIS A 9 -7.28 16.69 25.46
C HIS A 9 -6.34 16.88 24.27
N ARG A 10 -5.11 17.33 24.57
CA ARG A 10 -3.95 16.84 23.83
C ARG A 10 -3.59 15.51 24.45
N GLU A 11 -4.45 14.50 24.25
CA GLU A 11 -3.95 13.14 24.31
C GLU A 11 -2.89 13.05 23.21
N ASN A 12 -1.71 12.54 23.55
CA ASN A 12 -0.60 12.37 22.65
C ASN A 12 -1.12 11.85 21.30
N ILE A 13 -1.02 12.66 20.25
CA ILE A 13 -1.05 12.15 18.87
C ILE A 13 0.20 11.28 18.79
N MET A 14 0.07 10.01 19.18
CA MET A 14 1.14 9.04 19.07
C MET A 14 1.38 8.90 17.57
N SER A 15 2.47 9.50 17.09
CA SER A 15 2.99 9.15 15.78
C SER A 15 3.17 7.64 15.78
N LEU A 16 2.41 6.96 14.93
CA LEU A 16 2.53 5.52 14.80
C LEU A 16 3.97 5.20 14.41
N VAL A 17 4.59 4.28 15.14
CA VAL A 17 5.95 3.83 14.88
C VAL A 17 5.89 2.40 14.37
N LEU A 18 6.71 2.08 13.36
CA LEU A 18 6.88 0.70 12.91
C LEU A 18 7.31 -0.21 14.06
N SER A 19 6.56 -1.29 14.26
CA SER A 19 6.92 -2.35 15.19
C SER A 19 8.24 -3.04 14.77
N GLU A 20 8.92 -3.67 15.72
CA GLU A 20 10.15 -4.42 15.42
C GLU A 20 9.87 -5.61 14.48
N GLU A 21 8.71 -6.25 14.61
CA GLU A 21 8.27 -7.31 13.71
C GLU A 21 8.08 -6.81 12.27
N ASP A 22 7.43 -5.66 12.09
CA ASP A 22 7.26 -5.05 10.77
C ASP A 22 8.61 -4.64 10.18
N ARG A 23 9.52 -4.08 11.00
CA ARG A 23 10.88 -3.72 10.56
C ARG A 23 11.64 -4.95 10.07
N ARG A 24 11.55 -6.08 10.76
CA ARG A 24 12.16 -7.35 10.35
C ARG A 24 11.55 -7.86 9.04
N THR A 25 10.23 -7.81 8.92
CA THR A 25 9.51 -8.24 7.72
C THR A 25 9.87 -7.39 6.50
N ILE A 26 9.86 -6.05 6.66
CA ILE A 26 10.26 -5.10 5.61
C ILE A 26 11.71 -5.35 5.19
N ARG A 27 12.63 -5.56 6.15
CA ARG A 27 14.03 -5.87 5.86
C ARG A 27 14.14 -7.14 5.04
N MET A 28 13.55 -8.24 5.49
CA MET A 28 13.54 -9.53 4.79
C MET A 28 13.01 -9.37 3.36
N PHE A 29 11.87 -8.70 3.17
CA PHE A 29 11.28 -8.49 1.85
C PHE A 29 12.10 -7.58 0.93
N SER A 30 12.96 -6.72 1.50
CA SER A 30 13.90 -5.89 0.75
C SER A 30 15.21 -6.59 0.36
N GLU A 31 15.49 -7.77 0.92
CA GLU A 31 16.74 -8.50 0.66
C GLU A 31 16.88 -8.92 -0.80
N LYS A 32 18.12 -8.97 -1.30
CA LYS A 32 18.44 -9.33 -2.70
C LYS A 32 17.91 -10.70 -3.12
N LYS A 33 17.76 -11.64 -2.18
CA LYS A 33 17.27 -13.00 -2.43
C LYS A 33 15.74 -13.09 -2.48
N VAL A 34 15.04 -12.16 -1.83
CA VAL A 34 13.57 -12.16 -1.71
C VAL A 34 12.94 -11.17 -2.68
N ARG A 35 13.41 -9.91 -2.68
CA ARG A 35 13.01 -8.85 -3.62
C ARG A 35 11.50 -8.65 -3.79
N VAL A 36 10.73 -8.87 -2.73
CA VAL A 36 9.31 -8.49 -2.66
C VAL A 36 9.19 -6.98 -2.66
N LEU A 37 10.03 -6.29 -1.88
CA LEU A 37 10.18 -4.84 -1.89
C LEU A 37 11.45 -4.46 -2.65
N ARG A 38 11.34 -3.65 -3.68
CA ARG A 38 12.47 -3.23 -4.53
C ARG A 38 12.54 -1.72 -4.61
N LYS A 39 13.74 -1.19 -4.85
CA LYS A 39 13.90 0.21 -5.25
C LYS A 39 13.07 0.46 -6.51
N VAL A 40 12.27 1.51 -6.50
CA VAL A 40 11.49 1.93 -7.65
C VAL A 40 12.42 2.32 -8.78
N ARG A 41 12.04 1.93 -9.99
CA ARG A 41 12.60 2.45 -11.24
C ARG A 41 11.41 2.94 -12.07
N PRO A 42 11.47 4.14 -12.67
CA PRO A 42 10.34 4.67 -13.43
C PRO A 42 9.83 3.73 -14.52
N GLN A 43 10.71 2.90 -15.09
CA GLN A 43 10.38 1.93 -16.14
C GLN A 43 9.52 0.75 -15.65
N LEU A 44 9.27 0.61 -14.35
CA LEU A 44 8.43 -0.45 -13.79
C LEU A 44 6.93 -0.14 -13.89
N VAL A 45 6.57 1.07 -14.30
CA VAL A 45 5.20 1.53 -14.48
C VAL A 45 5.14 2.36 -15.76
N ASP A 46 4.08 2.15 -16.55
CA ASP A 46 3.83 2.94 -17.75
C ASP A 46 2.86 4.07 -17.40
N GLU A 47 3.38 5.29 -17.27
CA GLU A 47 2.59 6.48 -16.96
C GLU A 47 2.54 7.44 -18.14
N THR A 48 2.80 6.96 -19.36
CA THR A 48 2.74 7.77 -20.59
C THR A 48 1.40 8.46 -20.77
N ASN A 49 0.29 7.84 -20.33
CA ASN A 49 -1.03 8.46 -20.26
C ASN A 49 -1.46 8.94 -18.85
N GLY A 50 -0.60 8.80 -17.84
CA GLY A 50 -0.89 9.08 -16.42
C GLY A 50 -1.23 7.81 -15.64
N ALA A 51 -1.62 7.97 -14.38
CA ALA A 51 -1.90 6.87 -13.47
C ALA A 51 -3.09 7.18 -12.55
N ILE A 52 -3.90 6.16 -12.27
CA ILE A 52 -4.90 6.22 -11.21
C ILE A 52 -4.29 5.61 -9.95
N LEU A 53 -4.17 6.42 -8.91
CA LEU A 53 -3.56 6.09 -7.64
C LEU A 53 -4.63 5.73 -6.62
N VAL A 54 -4.54 4.54 -6.04
CA VAL A 54 -5.36 4.17 -4.88
C VAL A 54 -4.48 4.17 -3.64
N THR A 55 -4.68 5.16 -2.77
CA THR A 55 -3.84 5.39 -1.58
C THR A 55 -4.67 5.39 -0.31
N CYS A 56 -4.02 5.26 0.84
CA CYS A 56 -4.69 5.52 2.12
C CYS A 56 -4.87 7.03 2.30
N ALA A 57 -6.00 7.46 2.88
CA ALA A 57 -6.28 8.86 3.23
C ALA A 57 -5.47 9.38 4.45
N ASP A 58 -4.30 8.79 4.73
CA ASP A 58 -3.40 9.23 5.80
C ASP A 58 -2.71 10.55 5.40
N GLY A 59 -3.12 11.64 6.05
CA GLY A 59 -2.64 13.00 5.77
C GLY A 59 -1.13 13.17 6.01
N ASP A 60 -0.54 12.43 6.95
CA ASP A 60 0.88 12.53 7.30
C ASP A 60 1.78 11.85 6.25
N GLN A 61 1.20 10.95 5.45
CA GLN A 61 1.90 10.20 4.42
C GLN A 61 1.57 10.67 3.00
N MET A 62 0.40 11.27 2.79
CA MET A 62 -0.13 11.61 1.46
C MET A 62 0.80 12.49 0.64
N GLU A 63 1.34 13.57 1.23
CA GLU A 63 2.22 14.50 0.51
C GLU A 63 3.46 13.78 -0.04
N ASN A 64 4.09 12.94 0.78
CA ASN A 64 5.28 12.19 0.37
C ASN A 64 4.97 11.17 -0.73
N VAL A 65 3.85 10.46 -0.60
CA VAL A 65 3.38 9.52 -1.63
C VAL A 65 3.12 10.25 -2.95
N PHE A 66 2.41 11.37 -2.91
CA PHE A 66 2.07 12.15 -4.08
C PHE A 66 3.30 12.75 -4.76
N LEU A 67 4.17 13.43 -4.00
CA LEU A 67 5.40 14.03 -4.54
C LEU A 67 6.35 12.97 -5.11
N TYR A 68 6.42 11.80 -4.49
CA TYR A 68 7.21 10.70 -5.00
C TYR A 68 6.65 10.20 -6.34
N HIS A 69 5.33 9.96 -6.41
CA HIS A 69 4.69 9.47 -7.62
C HIS A 69 4.72 10.51 -8.75
N ARG A 70 4.57 11.80 -8.43
CA ARG A 70 4.76 12.91 -9.38
C ARG A 70 6.11 12.82 -10.09
N LYS A 71 7.20 12.48 -9.38
CA LYS A 71 8.53 12.32 -9.99
C LYS A 71 8.59 11.14 -10.96
N ILE A 72 7.86 10.05 -10.70
CA ILE A 72 7.74 8.92 -11.62
C ILE A 72 6.99 9.36 -12.87
N CYS A 73 5.85 10.03 -12.69
CA CYS A 73 5.01 10.53 -13.77
C CYS A 73 5.79 11.46 -14.70
N LEU A 74 6.55 12.41 -14.14
CA LEU A 74 7.38 13.36 -14.89
C LEU A 74 8.56 12.71 -15.64
N HIS A 75 8.87 11.44 -15.38
CA HIS A 75 9.82 10.68 -16.20
C HIS A 75 9.21 10.23 -17.54
N HIS A 76 7.88 10.14 -17.61
CA HIS A 76 7.15 9.65 -18.79
C HIS A 76 6.44 10.76 -19.58
N ARG A 77 6.36 11.98 -19.02
CA ARG A 77 5.60 13.10 -19.58
C ARG A 77 6.03 14.45 -18.99
N GLU A 78 5.69 15.52 -19.69
CA GLU A 78 6.02 16.90 -19.30
C GLU A 78 5.19 17.38 -18.11
N GLU A 79 3.91 17.01 -18.05
CA GLU A 79 3.00 17.38 -16.97
C GLU A 79 2.61 16.18 -16.12
N HIS A 80 2.40 16.36 -14.82
CA HIS A 80 1.93 15.27 -13.99
C HIS A 80 0.42 15.04 -14.18
N ARG A 81 -0.02 13.78 -14.27
CA ARG A 81 -1.46 13.43 -14.33
C ARG A 81 -1.87 12.28 -13.39
N PRO A 82 -1.47 12.30 -12.10
CA PRO A 82 -2.03 11.39 -11.13
C PRO A 82 -3.52 11.67 -10.89
N HIS A 83 -4.35 10.64 -10.91
CA HIS A 83 -5.73 10.71 -10.41
C HIS A 83 -5.84 9.95 -9.10
N LEU A 84 -6.06 10.66 -7.99
CA LEU A 84 -6.09 10.08 -6.65
C LEU A 84 -7.49 9.58 -6.27
N LEU A 85 -7.54 8.37 -5.72
CA LEU A 85 -8.66 7.79 -4.99
C LEU A 85 -8.15 7.40 -3.60
N SER A 86 -8.69 8.04 -2.56
CA SER A 86 -8.14 7.93 -1.20
C SER A 86 -9.24 7.66 -0.18
N LEU A 87 -9.15 6.52 0.51
CA LEU A 87 -9.98 6.15 1.66
C LEU A 87 -9.08 5.62 2.79
N ASN A 88 -9.57 5.55 4.02
CA ASN A 88 -8.81 4.94 5.12
C ASN A 88 -8.53 3.46 4.81
N GLY A 89 -7.27 3.03 4.85
CA GLY A 89 -6.87 1.69 4.40
C GLY A 89 -6.55 1.60 2.89
N GLY A 90 -7.06 2.51 2.06
CA GLY A 90 -6.68 2.65 0.65
C GLY A 90 -6.87 1.39 -0.18
N ALA A 91 -5.87 1.03 -1.00
CA ALA A 91 -5.95 -0.12 -1.91
C ALA A 91 -6.24 -1.47 -1.23
N LYS A 92 -5.96 -1.58 0.07
CA LYS A 92 -6.24 -2.79 0.85
C LYS A 92 -7.73 -3.06 0.99
N LEU A 93 -8.58 -2.04 0.88
CA LEU A 93 -10.04 -2.20 0.95
C LEU A 93 -10.59 -3.03 -0.21
N ILE A 94 -9.90 -3.01 -1.37
CA ILE A 94 -10.31 -3.72 -2.58
C ILE A 94 -10.26 -5.23 -2.37
N ALA A 95 -9.32 -5.75 -1.58
CA ALA A 95 -9.25 -7.19 -1.30
C ALA A 95 -10.57 -7.68 -0.67
N SER A 96 -11.14 -8.76 -1.21
CA SER A 96 -12.47 -9.26 -0.83
C SER A 96 -12.57 -9.61 0.66
N ASP A 97 -11.47 -10.07 1.24
CA ASP A 97 -11.29 -10.51 2.63
C ASP A 97 -10.65 -9.44 3.53
N SER A 98 -10.66 -8.17 3.11
CA SER A 98 -10.05 -7.08 3.88
C SER A 98 -10.84 -6.79 5.16
N PRO A 99 -10.23 -6.95 6.34
CA PRO A 99 -10.89 -6.61 7.59
C PRO A 99 -10.98 -5.09 7.80
N LEU A 100 -10.33 -4.29 6.96
CA LEU A 100 -10.30 -2.83 7.04
C LEU A 100 -11.56 -2.17 6.47
N ARG A 101 -12.43 -2.95 5.82
CA ARG A 101 -13.57 -2.43 5.09
C ARG A 101 -14.73 -2.09 6.02
N HIS A 102 -15.37 -0.97 5.74
CA HIS A 102 -16.64 -0.57 6.33
C HIS A 102 -17.71 -0.46 5.23
N GLY A 103 -18.71 -1.34 5.25
CA GLY A 103 -19.75 -1.38 4.21
C GLY A 103 -19.17 -1.72 2.82
N ASP A 104 -19.59 -0.97 1.80
CA ASP A 104 -19.34 -1.28 0.38
C ASP A 104 -18.14 -0.52 -0.22
N GLU A 105 -17.16 -0.13 0.59
CA GLU A 105 -16.01 0.68 0.15
C GLU A 105 -15.21 0.05 -1.00
N ASP A 106 -15.16 -1.28 -1.09
CA ASP A 106 -14.54 -1.98 -2.22
C ASP A 106 -15.30 -1.75 -3.52
N THR A 107 -16.63 -1.83 -3.48
CA THR A 107 -17.51 -1.58 -4.62
C THR A 107 -17.41 -0.12 -5.04
N VAL A 108 -17.37 0.81 -4.09
CA VAL A 108 -17.16 2.24 -4.34
C VAL A 108 -15.80 2.50 -5.01
N LEU A 109 -14.71 1.94 -4.48
CA LEU A 109 -13.37 2.10 -5.08
C LEU A 109 -13.29 1.49 -6.48
N LEU A 110 -13.84 0.29 -6.69
CA LEU A 110 -13.87 -0.36 -8.00
C LEU A 110 -14.72 0.41 -9.01
N GLY A 111 -15.85 0.98 -8.58
CA GLY A 111 -16.68 1.86 -9.39
C GLY A 111 -15.92 3.11 -9.83
N HIS A 112 -15.29 3.82 -8.89
CA HIS A 112 -14.49 5.00 -9.20
C HIS A 112 -13.25 4.69 -10.06
N LEU A 113 -12.63 3.51 -9.92
CA LEU A 113 -11.57 3.07 -10.81
C LEU A 113 -12.08 2.91 -12.26
N LYS A 114 -13.23 2.26 -12.45
CA LYS A 114 -13.87 2.07 -13.76
C LYS A 114 -14.25 3.42 -14.38
N ASP A 115 -14.83 4.33 -13.59
CA ASP A 115 -15.21 5.67 -14.05
C ASP A 115 -13.99 6.52 -14.40
N ALA A 116 -12.96 6.54 -13.54
CA ALA A 116 -11.73 7.27 -13.79
C ALA A 116 -11.01 6.81 -15.05
N ARG A 117 -10.92 5.49 -15.26
CA ARG A 117 -10.39 4.88 -16.48
C ARG A 117 -11.16 5.39 -17.69
N ARG A 118 -12.50 5.28 -17.69
CA ARG A 118 -13.36 5.70 -18.80
C ARG A 118 -13.25 7.20 -19.09
N MET A 119 -13.35 8.04 -18.05
CA MET A 119 -13.35 9.49 -18.20
C MET A 119 -11.99 10.06 -18.63
N LYS A 120 -10.89 9.44 -18.17
CA LYS A 120 -9.53 9.97 -18.38
C LYS A 120 -8.73 9.21 -19.44
N GLY A 121 -9.20 8.04 -19.87
CA GLY A 121 -8.46 7.13 -20.75
C GLY A 121 -7.20 6.55 -20.10
N ILE A 122 -7.13 6.50 -18.76
CA ILE A 122 -5.94 6.03 -18.03
C ILE A 122 -6.06 4.52 -17.77
N GLU A 123 -5.17 3.74 -18.37
CA GLU A 123 -5.12 2.27 -18.23
C GLU A 123 -4.21 1.79 -17.09
N THR A 124 -3.41 2.68 -16.51
CA THR A 124 -2.46 2.34 -15.44
C THR A 124 -3.07 2.62 -14.08
N ILE A 125 -3.19 1.58 -13.26
CA ILE A 125 -3.66 1.63 -11.88
C ILE A 125 -2.49 1.32 -10.95
N VAL A 126 -2.30 2.18 -9.95
CA VAL A 126 -1.21 2.08 -8.99
C VAL A 126 -1.80 1.96 -7.59
N LEU A 127 -1.60 0.79 -6.99
CA LEU A 127 -2.08 0.47 -5.65
C LEU A 127 -1.00 0.75 -4.62
N TYR A 128 -1.29 1.60 -3.64
CA TYR A 128 -0.37 1.91 -2.55
C TYR A 128 -0.80 1.26 -1.24
N ALA A 129 0.16 0.62 -0.58
CA ALA A 129 0.15 0.46 0.86
C ALA A 129 1.11 1.47 1.50
N HIS A 130 0.95 1.71 2.81
CA HIS A 130 2.00 2.34 3.60
C HIS A 130 2.12 1.69 4.97
N ALA A 131 3.28 1.86 5.60
CA ALA A 131 3.57 1.39 6.94
C ALA A 131 4.40 2.43 7.72
N PRO A 132 4.05 2.72 8.98
CA PRO A 132 2.85 2.23 9.66
C PRO A 132 1.58 2.85 9.08
N CYS A 133 0.42 2.23 9.31
CA CYS A 133 -0.88 2.68 8.81
C CYS A 133 -1.91 2.60 9.94
N GLY A 134 -2.60 3.70 10.24
CA GLY A 134 -3.57 3.77 11.33
C GLY A 134 -4.70 2.75 11.21
N ALA A 135 -5.26 2.59 10.00
CA ALA A 135 -6.29 1.58 9.74
C ALA A 135 -5.76 0.15 9.96
N ALA A 136 -4.56 -0.15 9.48
CA ALA A 136 -3.94 -1.47 9.68
C ALA A 136 -3.66 -1.74 11.16
N TYR A 137 -3.16 -0.73 11.89
CA TYR A 137 -2.88 -0.80 13.31
C TYR A 137 -4.15 -1.05 14.14
N ALA A 138 -5.25 -0.35 13.85
CA ALA A 138 -6.53 -0.54 14.53
C ALA A 138 -7.05 -1.98 14.43
N HIS A 139 -6.75 -2.66 13.32
CA HIS A 139 -7.10 -4.08 13.09
C HIS A 139 -5.96 -5.05 13.40
N LYS A 140 -4.88 -4.60 14.06
CA LYS A 140 -3.71 -5.41 14.45
C LYS A 140 -3.09 -6.19 13.28
N LEU A 141 -3.11 -5.60 12.07
CA LEU A 141 -2.54 -6.24 10.90
C LEU A 141 -1.01 -6.11 10.92
N SER A 142 -0.32 -7.23 10.76
CA SER A 142 1.12 -7.24 10.49
C SER A 142 1.42 -6.67 9.10
N PHE A 143 2.67 -6.22 8.89
CA PHE A 143 3.12 -5.78 7.57
C PHE A 143 2.99 -6.87 6.50
N TYR A 144 3.14 -8.14 6.89
CA TYR A 144 2.87 -9.29 6.01
C TYR A 144 1.43 -9.24 5.48
N ARG A 145 0.44 -9.13 6.39
CA ARG A 145 -0.98 -9.11 6.02
C ARG A 145 -1.33 -7.85 5.22
N VAL A 146 -0.68 -6.73 5.50
CA VAL A 146 -0.79 -5.50 4.69
C VAL A 146 -0.40 -5.73 3.23
N LEU A 147 0.73 -6.42 2.96
CA LEU A 147 1.14 -6.76 1.60
C LEU A 147 0.26 -7.82 0.97
N GLU A 148 -0.19 -8.81 1.73
CA GLU A 148 -1.13 -9.82 1.24
C GLU A 148 -2.42 -9.18 0.73
N LEU A 149 -3.03 -8.28 1.50
CA LEU A 149 -4.22 -7.52 1.10
C LEU A 149 -3.94 -6.61 -0.11
N LEU A 150 -2.75 -6.01 -0.19
CA LEU A 150 -2.38 -5.20 -1.36
C LEU A 150 -2.36 -6.05 -2.65
N PHE A 151 -1.78 -7.25 -2.59
CA PHE A 151 -1.71 -8.14 -3.75
C PHE A 151 -3.05 -8.81 -4.07
N ALA A 152 -3.85 -9.18 -3.07
CA ALA A 152 -5.22 -9.65 -3.28
C ALA A 152 -6.11 -8.57 -3.92
N GLY A 153 -5.94 -7.31 -3.49
CA GLY A 153 -6.59 -6.15 -4.10
C GLY A 153 -6.20 -5.99 -5.57
N ARG A 154 -4.90 -6.12 -5.89
CA ARG A 154 -4.42 -6.14 -7.29
C ARG A 154 -5.09 -7.24 -8.12
N GLU A 155 -5.15 -8.46 -7.62
CA GLU A 155 -5.76 -9.58 -8.34
C GLU A 155 -7.24 -9.33 -8.64
N ARG A 156 -7.95 -8.71 -7.69
CA ARG A 156 -9.35 -8.32 -7.91
C ARG A 156 -9.48 -7.22 -8.95
N VAL A 157 -8.61 -6.20 -8.94
CA VAL A 157 -8.60 -5.16 -9.99
C VAL A 157 -8.37 -5.78 -11.38
N GLU A 158 -7.37 -6.65 -11.51
CA GLU A 158 -7.04 -7.32 -12.78
C GLU A 158 -8.20 -8.20 -13.28
N ARG A 159 -8.92 -8.86 -12.36
CA ARG A 159 -10.12 -9.67 -12.69
C ARG A 159 -11.32 -8.82 -13.11
N GLU A 160 -11.58 -7.73 -12.41
CA GLU A 160 -12.75 -6.85 -12.62
C GLU A 160 -12.58 -5.88 -13.80
N MET A 161 -11.33 -5.63 -14.19
CA MET A 161 -10.99 -4.68 -15.25
C MET A 161 -9.92 -5.28 -16.19
N PRO A 162 -10.27 -6.25 -17.04
CA PRO A 162 -9.33 -6.80 -18.01
C PRO A 162 -8.68 -5.72 -18.88
N GLY A 163 -7.39 -5.87 -19.14
CA GLY A 163 -6.59 -4.98 -19.98
C GLY A 163 -5.89 -3.82 -19.25
N VAL A 164 -6.21 -3.55 -17.98
CA VAL A 164 -5.52 -2.52 -17.20
C VAL A 164 -4.14 -2.99 -16.74
N LYS A 165 -3.20 -2.06 -16.60
CA LYS A 165 -1.87 -2.32 -16.01
C LYS A 165 -1.91 -2.01 -14.53
N VAL A 166 -1.81 -3.02 -13.67
CA VAL A 166 -1.79 -2.84 -12.21
C VAL A 166 -0.38 -2.96 -11.65
N THR A 167 0.05 -1.94 -10.90
CA THR A 167 1.33 -1.95 -10.18
C THR A 167 1.11 -1.68 -8.69
N CYS A 168 1.98 -2.20 -7.84
CA CYS A 168 1.86 -2.08 -6.39
C CYS A 168 3.09 -1.36 -5.83
N PHE A 169 2.85 -0.42 -4.93
CA PHE A 169 3.87 0.34 -4.22
C PHE A 169 3.63 0.25 -2.72
N CYS A 170 4.70 0.35 -1.96
CA CYS A 170 4.64 0.41 -0.50
C CYS A 170 5.49 1.57 0.01
N HIS A 171 4.84 2.55 0.64
CA HIS A 171 5.52 3.66 1.31
C HIS A 171 5.82 3.28 2.77
N VAL A 172 7.05 3.50 3.22
CA VAL A 172 7.48 3.13 4.57
C VAL A 172 8.06 4.35 5.26
N ASP A 173 7.44 4.73 6.38
CA ASP A 173 7.94 5.74 7.30
C ASP A 173 8.70 5.05 8.43
N TYR A 174 10.03 5.16 8.42
CA TYR A 174 10.89 4.58 9.45
C TYR A 174 10.96 5.42 10.73
N GLY A 175 10.32 6.60 10.75
CA GLY A 175 10.50 7.64 11.75
C GLY A 175 11.68 8.56 11.44
N ASN A 176 11.81 9.65 12.19
CA ASN A 176 12.92 10.61 12.12
C ASN A 176 13.15 11.18 10.70
N GLY A 177 12.08 11.43 9.95
CA GLY A 177 12.14 11.94 8.57
C GLY A 177 12.60 10.92 7.52
N LYS A 178 12.92 9.67 7.92
CA LYS A 178 13.37 8.63 6.99
C LYS A 178 12.17 7.92 6.38
N LYS A 179 11.75 8.37 5.20
CA LYS A 179 10.67 7.74 4.42
C LYS A 179 11.23 7.09 3.14
N HIS A 180 10.67 5.95 2.75
CA HIS A 180 11.07 5.25 1.53
C HIS A 180 9.88 4.63 0.81
N THR A 181 9.79 4.80 -0.50
CA THR A 181 8.79 4.14 -1.33
C THR A 181 9.43 2.99 -2.10
N TYR A 182 8.86 1.80 -1.94
CA TYR A 182 9.26 0.58 -2.63
C TYR A 182 8.27 0.24 -3.76
N PHE A 183 8.79 -0.37 -4.82
CA PHE A 183 7.98 -1.18 -5.73
C PHE A 183 7.71 -2.53 -5.06
N ALA A 184 6.44 -2.89 -4.90
CA ALA A 184 6.00 -4.16 -4.33
C ALA A 184 5.77 -5.18 -5.46
N SER A 185 6.68 -6.14 -5.60
CA SER A 185 6.67 -7.11 -6.70
C SER A 185 5.79 -8.31 -6.36
N ARG A 186 4.61 -8.41 -7.02
CA ARG A 186 3.73 -9.58 -6.92
C ARG A 186 4.45 -10.87 -7.36
N THR A 187 5.25 -10.81 -8.42
CA THR A 187 6.02 -11.97 -8.89
C THR A 187 6.97 -12.50 -7.82
N SER A 188 7.78 -11.62 -7.21
CA SER A 188 8.65 -12.02 -6.10
C SER A 188 7.87 -12.53 -4.89
N TRP A 189 6.70 -11.95 -4.61
CA TRP A 189 5.81 -12.39 -3.53
C TRP A 189 5.33 -13.82 -3.73
N LEU A 190 4.85 -14.15 -4.93
CA LEU A 190 4.39 -15.50 -5.27
C LEU A 190 5.54 -16.51 -5.22
N LEU A 191 6.70 -16.16 -5.78
CA LEU A 191 7.89 -17.02 -5.74
C LEU A 191 8.35 -17.29 -4.31
N TRP A 192 8.37 -16.27 -3.46
CA TRP A 192 8.74 -16.41 -2.05
C TRP A 192 7.73 -17.28 -1.29
N ARG A 193 6.41 -17.13 -1.54
CA ARG A 193 5.36 -17.95 -0.91
C ARG A 193 5.40 -19.42 -1.36
N ALA A 194 5.76 -19.68 -2.61
CA ALA A 194 5.83 -21.02 -3.17
C ALA A 194 7.15 -21.74 -2.84
N ALA A 195 8.17 -21.03 -2.34
CA ALA A 195 9.44 -21.63 -2.02
C ALA A 195 9.27 -22.65 -0.88
N PRO A 196 9.76 -23.89 -1.04
CA PRO A 196 9.71 -24.88 0.03
C PRO A 196 10.47 -24.32 1.24
N THR A 197 9.80 -24.24 2.39
CA THR A 197 10.47 -23.95 3.65
C THR A 197 11.45 -25.09 3.90
N LYS A 198 12.75 -24.85 3.67
CA LYS A 198 13.77 -25.74 4.25
C LYS A 198 13.46 -25.81 5.75
N PRO A 199 13.41 -27.00 6.38
CA PRO A 199 13.21 -27.12 7.81
C PRO A 199 14.45 -26.52 8.48
N VAL A 200 14.42 -25.22 8.72
CA VAL A 200 15.33 -24.57 9.63
C VAL A 200 14.74 -24.92 10.99
N ARG A 201 15.44 -25.76 11.78
CA ARG A 201 15.18 -25.87 13.22
C ARG A 201 15.28 -24.47 13.80
N ARG A 202 14.17 -23.74 13.84
CA ARG A 202 14.06 -22.40 14.41
C ARG A 202 13.42 -22.59 15.76
N ALA A 203 14.13 -22.14 16.78
CA ALA A 203 13.54 -21.90 18.09
C ALA A 203 12.34 -20.96 17.92
N GLY A 204 11.14 -21.53 17.98
CA GLY A 204 9.98 -20.89 18.62
C GLY A 204 9.17 -19.86 17.86
N ILE A 205 9.16 -19.80 16.52
CA ILE A 205 8.13 -19.04 15.79
C ILE A 205 7.71 -19.79 14.52
N ASP A 206 6.57 -20.47 14.59
CA ASP A 206 5.89 -21.06 13.44
C ASP A 206 5.03 -20.00 12.75
N TYR A 207 5.37 -19.69 11.51
CA TYR A 207 4.40 -19.20 10.53
C TYR A 207 4.19 -20.32 9.52
N SER A 208 3.14 -21.11 9.76
CA SER A 208 2.61 -22.01 8.75
C SER A 208 1.56 -21.25 7.93
N PRO A 209 1.72 -21.12 6.60
CA PRO A 209 0.62 -20.70 5.76
C PRO A 209 -0.37 -21.87 5.70
N THR A 210 -1.44 -21.81 6.49
CA THR A 210 -2.55 -22.76 6.38
C THR A 210 -3.20 -22.63 5.01
N ARG A 211 -3.43 -23.79 4.40
CA ARG A 211 -3.97 -24.02 3.06
C ARG A 211 -5.35 -23.42 2.85
#